data_AF-A0A1C4U4B6-F1
#
_entry.id   AF-A0A1C4U4B6-F1
#
_cell.length_a   1.000
_cell.length_b   1.000
_cell.length_c   1.000
_cell.angle_alpha   90.00
_cell.angle_beta   90.00
_cell.angle_gamma   90.00
#
_symmetry.space_group_name_H-M   'P 1'
#
loop_
_entity.id
_entity.type
_entity.pdbx_description
1 polymer ?
#
loop_
_entity_poly.entity_id
_entity_poly.type
_entity_poly.pdbx_seq_one_letter_code
_entity_poly.pdbx_strand_id
1 'polypeptide(L)'
;MMSAHPAAAAPACGPRWTPLLRAHRTADPAGLRLVGQVDRSNRDAFAALLAAVTEETPARQPVVLDLSGLSFVDVRSAATLVRAGPRGVRLVGCRPGLARLLELVRGGLADED
;
A
#
# COMPACT_ATOMS: atom_id res chain seq x y z
N MET A 1 -4.23 -28.03 -5.38
CA MET A 1 -4.91 -27.39 -4.22
C MET A 1 -4.58 -25.90 -4.25
N MET A 2 -5.49 -25.08 -4.77
CA MET A 2 -5.40 -23.62 -4.71
C MET A 2 -6.28 -23.16 -3.56
N SER A 3 -5.69 -22.53 -2.55
CA SER A 3 -6.46 -21.87 -1.49
C SER A 3 -6.88 -20.50 -2.00
N ALA A 4 -8.16 -20.35 -2.32
CA ALA A 4 -8.78 -19.06 -2.62
C ALA A 4 -9.20 -18.40 -1.31
N HIS A 5 -8.67 -17.22 -1.00
CA HIS A 5 -9.05 -16.47 0.21
C HIS A 5 -10.42 -15.77 0.00
N PRO A 6 -11.42 -15.95 0.87
CA PRO A 6 -12.83 -15.62 0.61
C PRO A 6 -13.24 -14.17 0.93
N ALA A 7 -12.40 -13.17 0.66
CA ALA A 7 -12.75 -11.78 0.98
C ALA A 7 -12.35 -10.78 -0.12
N ALA A 8 -13.15 -10.75 -1.19
CA ALA A 8 -13.45 -9.54 -1.97
C ALA A 8 -14.66 -9.83 -2.88
N ALA A 9 -15.86 -9.93 -2.30
CA ALA A 9 -17.08 -9.86 -3.09
C ALA A 9 -17.29 -8.40 -3.53
N ALA A 10 -16.76 -8.01 -4.68
CA ALA A 10 -17.16 -6.77 -5.32
C ALA A 10 -18.62 -6.91 -5.77
N PRO A 11 -19.50 -5.91 -5.52
CA PRO A 11 -20.82 -5.90 -6.15
C PRO A 11 -20.60 -5.90 -7.66
N ALA A 12 -21.35 -6.74 -8.38
CA ALA A 12 -21.18 -7.08 -9.79
C ALA A 12 -20.82 -5.87 -10.67
N CYS A 13 -19.52 -5.57 -10.77
CA CYS A 13 -19.01 -4.60 -11.70
C CYS A 13 -18.76 -5.38 -12.99
N GLY A 14 -19.41 -4.95 -14.07
CA GLY A 14 -19.37 -5.66 -15.35
C GLY A 14 -17.95 -5.96 -15.84
N PRO A 15 -17.80 -6.80 -16.89
CA PRO A 15 -16.53 -7.39 -17.34
C PRO A 15 -15.45 -6.41 -17.84
N ARG A 16 -15.59 -5.10 -17.61
CA ARG A 16 -14.67 -4.02 -18.00
C ARG A 16 -14.12 -3.19 -16.85
N TRP A 17 -14.51 -3.44 -15.60
CA TRP A 17 -14.00 -2.64 -14.49
C TRP A 17 -12.53 -2.98 -14.19
N THR A 18 -11.64 -2.01 -14.44
CA THR A 18 -10.24 -2.10 -14.02
C THR A 18 -10.11 -1.34 -12.71
N PRO A 19 -9.75 -2.00 -11.59
CA PRO A 19 -9.61 -1.32 -10.31
C PRO A 19 -8.49 -0.27 -10.40
N LEU A 20 -8.75 0.87 -9.75
CA LEU A 20 -7.84 2.03 -9.74
C LEU A 20 -6.51 1.71 -9.04
N LEU A 21 -6.56 0.81 -8.05
CA LEU A 21 -5.41 0.26 -7.35
C LEU A 21 -5.35 -1.24 -7.59
N ARG A 22 -4.18 -1.73 -8.00
CA ARG A 22 -3.86 -3.15 -8.10
C ARG A 22 -2.67 -3.47 -7.21
N ALA A 23 -2.72 -4.62 -6.54
CA ALA A 23 -1.63 -5.11 -5.71
C ALA A 23 -1.22 -6.51 -6.17
N HIS A 24 0.08 -6.70 -6.36
CA HIS A 24 0.66 -7.98 -6.78
C HIS A 24 1.60 -8.48 -5.69
N ARG A 25 1.42 -9.72 -5.22
CA ARG A 25 2.34 -10.34 -4.26
C ARG A 25 3.72 -10.53 -4.89
N THR A 26 4.76 -10.22 -4.14
CA THR A 26 6.16 -10.48 -4.49
C THR A 26 6.72 -11.51 -3.51
N ALA A 27 7.55 -12.43 -4.00
CA ALA A 27 8.13 -13.50 -3.19
C ALA A 27 9.57 -13.21 -2.75
N ASP A 28 10.33 -12.47 -3.55
CA ASP A 28 11.71 -12.09 -3.27
C ASP A 28 11.98 -10.65 -3.76
N PRO A 29 12.02 -9.65 -2.85
CA PRO A 29 11.66 -9.75 -1.43
C PRO A 29 10.15 -9.98 -1.23
N ALA A 30 9.78 -10.57 -0.10
CA ALA A 30 8.38 -10.77 0.28
C ALA A 30 7.65 -9.43 0.46
N GLY A 31 6.48 -9.30 -0.16
CA GLY A 31 5.65 -8.10 -0.01
C GLY A 31 4.69 -7.87 -1.18
N LEU A 32 4.50 -6.61 -1.56
CA LEU A 32 3.55 -6.21 -2.59
C LEU A 32 4.14 -5.17 -3.54
N ARG A 33 3.79 -5.30 -4.82
CA ARG A 33 3.90 -4.23 -5.81
C ARG A 33 2.55 -3.57 -6.03
N LEU A 34 2.50 -2.25 -5.87
CA LEU A 34 1.30 -1.45 -6.05
C LEU A 34 1.33 -0.73 -7.40
N VAL A 35 0.21 -0.81 -8.13
CA VAL A 35 0.05 -0.23 -9.46
C VAL A 35 -1.24 0.57 -9.53
N GLY A 36 -1.16 1.81 -10.03
CA GLY A 36 -2.31 2.70 -10.20
C GLY A 36 -2.33 3.86 -9.20
N GLN A 37 -3.47 4.13 -8.58
CA GLN A 37 -3.64 5.31 -7.71
C GLN A 37 -4.22 4.94 -6.36
N VAL A 38 -3.74 5.61 -5.32
CA VAL A 38 -4.32 5.54 -3.98
C VAL A 38 -4.98 6.88 -3.66
N ASP A 39 -6.30 6.89 -3.54
CA ASP A 39 -7.07 8.10 -3.30
C ASP A 39 -8.22 7.85 -2.32
N ARG A 40 -9.08 8.85 -2.15
CA ARG A 40 -10.23 8.78 -1.24
C ARG A 40 -11.15 7.61 -1.54
N SER A 41 -11.30 7.20 -2.80
CA SER A 41 -12.22 6.14 -3.22
C SER A 41 -11.77 4.74 -2.80
N ASN A 42 -10.47 4.54 -2.58
CA ASN A 42 -9.90 3.23 -2.27
C ASN A 42 -9.06 3.21 -0.98
N ARG A 43 -9.11 4.27 -0.17
CA ARG A 43 -8.30 4.43 1.03
C ARG A 43 -8.50 3.31 2.06
N ASP A 44 -9.75 2.92 2.32
CA ASP A 44 -10.04 1.90 3.32
C ASP A 44 -9.54 0.52 2.87
N ALA A 45 -9.71 0.21 1.57
CA ALA A 45 -9.15 -0.99 0.97
C ALA A 45 -7.61 -1.01 1.01
N PHE A 46 -6.98 0.14 0.75
CA PHE A 46 -5.53 0.30 0.88
C PHE A 46 -5.03 0.08 2.31
N ALA A 47 -5.72 0.65 3.31
CA ALA A 47 -5.37 0.45 4.72
C ALA A 47 -5.52 -1.01 5.16
N ALA A 48 -6.61 -1.67 4.77
CA ALA A 48 -6.83 -3.09 5.04
C ALA A 48 -5.75 -3.98 4.40
N LEU A 49 -5.37 -3.69 3.16
CA LEU A 49 -4.31 -4.40 2.45
C LEU A 49 -2.95 -4.24 3.15
N LEU A 50 -2.64 -3.04 3.65
CA LEU A 50 -1.40 -2.79 4.38
C LEU A 50 -1.37 -3.52 5.72
N ALA A 51 -2.49 -3.57 6.44
CA ALA A 51 -2.61 -4.35 7.67
C ALA A 51 -2.39 -5.85 7.41
N ALA A 52 -3.09 -6.41 6.42
CA ALA A 52 -3.00 -7.83 6.08
C ALA A 52 -1.56 -8.25 5.74
N VAL A 53 -0.83 -7.49 4.91
CA VAL A 53 0.53 -7.85 4.54
C VAL A 53 1.50 -7.75 5.72
N THR A 54 1.28 -6.82 6.66
CA THR A 54 2.09 -6.71 7.88
C THR A 54 1.81 -7.81 8.88
N GLU A 55 0.57 -8.32 8.96
CA GLU A 55 0.19 -9.42 9.84
C GLU A 55 0.68 -10.78 9.32
N GLU A 56 0.69 -10.98 7.99
CA GLU A 56 1.13 -12.22 7.36
C GLU A 56 2.66 -12.43 7.39
N THR A 57 3.43 -11.38 7.65
CA THR A 57 4.89 -11.42 7.51
C THR A 57 5.56 -11.72 8.85
N PRO A 58 6.50 -12.70 8.92
CA PRO A 58 7.22 -12.98 10.15
C PRO A 58 7.93 -11.75 10.68
N ALA A 59 7.83 -11.49 11.99
CA ALA A 59 8.34 -10.30 12.67
C ALA A 59 9.84 -9.99 12.47
N ARG A 60 10.60 -10.87 11.82
CA ARG A 60 12.05 -10.74 11.58
C ARG A 60 12.42 -10.19 10.20
N GLN A 61 11.46 -10.01 9.28
CA GLN A 61 11.76 -9.48 7.94
C GLN A 61 10.80 -8.34 7.58
N PRO A 62 11.32 -7.19 7.10
CA PRO A 62 10.43 -6.12 6.68
C PRO A 62 9.70 -6.49 5.39
N VAL A 63 8.40 -6.20 5.35
CA VAL A 63 7.58 -6.29 4.14
C VAL A 63 8.04 -5.24 3.16
N VAL A 64 8.31 -5.64 1.92
CA VAL A 64 8.67 -4.68 0.86
C VAL A 64 7.43 -4.22 0.11
N LEU A 65 7.20 -2.90 0.10
CA LEU A 65 6.15 -2.26 -0.67
C LEU A 65 6.78 -1.53 -1.85
N ASP A 66 6.66 -2.10 -3.05
CA ASP A 66 7.11 -1.48 -4.30
C ASP A 66 6.04 -0.50 -4.82
N LEU A 67 6.40 0.79 -4.79
CA LEU A 67 5.56 1.91 -5.18
C LEU A 67 5.86 2.42 -6.60
N SER A 68 6.74 1.74 -7.34
CA SER A 68 7.16 2.16 -8.69
C SER A 68 5.99 2.25 -9.68
N GLY A 69 4.94 1.45 -9.47
CA GLY A 69 3.72 1.45 -10.28
C GLY A 69 2.66 2.46 -9.85
N LEU A 70 2.85 3.19 -8.74
CA LEU A 70 1.89 4.18 -8.29
C LEU A 70 2.05 5.48 -9.07
N SER A 71 0.99 5.91 -9.74
CA SER A 71 0.92 7.18 -10.45
C SER A 71 0.47 8.34 -9.54
N PHE A 72 -0.28 8.05 -8.46
CA PHE A 72 -0.80 9.06 -7.53
C PHE A 72 -1.05 8.46 -6.13
N VAL A 73 -0.84 9.27 -5.08
CA VAL A 73 -1.17 8.97 -3.68
C VAL A 73 -1.66 10.25 -3.01
N ASP A 74 -2.84 10.22 -2.39
CA ASP A 74 -3.33 11.36 -1.61
C ASP A 74 -2.59 11.52 -0.27
N VAL A 75 -2.67 12.71 0.34
CA VAL A 75 -1.94 13.06 1.57
C VAL A 75 -2.29 12.13 2.74
N ARG A 76 -3.55 11.71 2.88
CA ARG A 76 -3.96 10.84 4.00
C ARG A 76 -3.42 9.43 3.83
N SER A 77 -3.44 8.91 2.60
CA SER A 77 -2.87 7.61 2.26
C SER A 77 -1.33 7.63 2.35
N ALA A 78 -0.69 8.76 2.04
CA ALA A 78 0.73 8.96 2.29
C ALA A 78 1.05 8.93 3.80
N ALA A 79 0.21 9.50 4.66
CA ALA A 79 0.37 9.39 6.11
C ALA A 79 0.26 7.94 6.59
N THR A 80 -0.65 7.15 6.01
CA THR A 80 -0.74 5.70 6.26
C THR A 80 0.56 4.98 5.89
N LEU A 81 1.19 5.31 4.76
CA LEU A 81 2.49 4.76 4.36
C LEU A 81 3.62 5.14 5.35
N VAL A 82 3.68 6.39 5.78
CA VAL A 82 4.69 6.85 6.75
C VAL A 82 4.55 6.10 8.07
N ARG A 83 3.32 5.95 8.58
CA ARG A 83 3.02 5.23 9.82
C ARG A 83 3.29 3.73 9.74
N ALA A 84 3.30 3.15 8.55
CA ALA A 84 3.60 1.74 8.36
C ALA A 84 5.10 1.43 8.43
N GLY A 85 5.98 2.41 8.18
CA GLY A 85 7.43 2.22 8.24
C GLY A 85 7.91 1.58 9.55
N PRO A 86 7.60 2.17 10.72
CA PRO A 86 7.92 1.59 12.03
C PRO A 86 7.32 0.20 12.31
N ARG A 87 6.30 -0.21 11.54
CA ARG A 87 5.63 -1.52 11.67
C ARG A 87 6.25 -2.61 10.79
N GLY A 88 7.50 -2.40 10.37
CA GLY A 88 8.23 -3.36 9.54
C GLY A 88 7.91 -3.25 8.05
N VAL A 89 7.46 -2.10 7.55
CA VAL A 89 7.27 -1.88 6.11
C VAL A 89 8.45 -1.11 5.53
N ARG A 90 9.08 -1.66 4.49
CA ARG A 90 10.10 -0.99 3.68
C ARG A 90 9.52 -0.54 2.35
N LEU A 91 9.46 0.77 2.13
CA LEU A 91 9.01 1.35 0.87
C LEU A 91 10.16 1.38 -0.15
N VAL A 92 9.90 0.94 -1.38
CA VAL A 92 10.86 1.01 -2.51
C VAL A 92 10.16 1.58 -3.75
N GLY A 93 10.93 2.01 -4.75
CA GLY A 93 10.36 2.54 -6.00
C GLY A 93 9.65 3.90 -5.84
N CYS A 94 9.93 4.65 -4.77
CA CYS A 94 9.38 5.98 -4.55
C CYS A 94 9.88 6.95 -5.64
N ARG A 95 9.02 7.32 -6.58
CA ARG A 95 9.30 8.38 -7.56
C ARG A 95 9.52 9.73 -6.84
N PRO A 96 10.29 10.69 -7.40
CA PRO A 96 10.67 11.91 -6.69
C PRO A 96 9.51 12.68 -6.05
N GLY A 97 8.38 12.81 -6.75
CA GLY A 97 7.19 13.49 -6.20
C GLY A 97 6.57 12.77 -4.99
N LEU A 98 6.55 11.43 -5.00
CA LEU A 98 6.05 10.63 -3.88
C LEU A 98 7.04 10.65 -2.71
N ALA A 99 8.34 10.56 -2.98
CA ALA A 99 9.37 10.70 -1.95
C ALA A 99 9.24 12.04 -1.23
N ARG A 100 9.09 13.14 -1.99
CA ARG A 100 8.87 14.47 -1.43
C ARG A 100 7.59 14.58 -0.60
N LEU A 101 6.49 14.00 -1.06
CA LEU A 101 5.24 13.96 -0.29
C LEU A 101 5.42 13.23 1.05
N LEU A 102 6.09 12.07 1.05
CA LEU A 102 6.33 11.29 2.26
C LEU A 102 7.23 12.03 3.26
N GLU A 103 8.22 12.79 2.78
CA GLU A 103 9.05 13.66 3.63
C GLU A 103 8.22 14.76 4.30
N LEU A 104 7.40 15.48 3.52
CA LEU A 104 6.55 16.57 4.03
C LEU A 104 5.55 16.05 5.07
N VAL A 105 4.90 14.91 4.77
CA VAL A 105 3.96 14.27 5.69
C VAL A 105 4.66 13.80 6.96
N ARG A 106 5.88 13.25 6.85
CA ARG A 106 6.66 12.85 8.03
C ARG A 106 7.00 14.04 8.92
N GLY A 107 7.41 15.17 8.33
CA GLY A 107 7.66 16.40 9.07
C GLY A 107 6.42 16.86 9.83
N GLY A 108 5.27 16.96 9.15
CA GLY A 108 4.02 17.38 9.79
C GLY A 108 3.50 16.41 10.86
N LEU A 109 3.77 15.11 10.75
CA LEU A 109 3.43 14.14 11.80
C LEU A 109 4.30 14.26 13.05
N ALA A 110 5.54 14.73 12.93
CA ALA A 110 6.45 14.91 14.07
C ALA A 110 6.14 16.18 14.87
N ASP A 111 5.42 17.13 14.28
CA ASP A 111 5.01 18.39 14.93
C ASP A 111 3.71 18.24 15.77
N GLU A 112 2.99 17.12 15.64
CA GLU A 112 1.74 16.85 16.38
C GLU A 112 1.91 15.94 17.61
N ASP A 113 3.15 15.47 17.88
CA ASP A 113 3.55 14.72 19.09
C ASP A 113 4.21 15.64 20.13
#